data_AF-A0AAN6K874-F1
#
_entry.id   AF-A0AAN6K874-F1
#
_cell.length_a   1.000
_cell.length_b   1.000
_cell.length_c   1.000
_cell.angle_alpha   90.00
_cell.angle_beta   90.00
_cell.angle_gamma   90.00
#
_symmetry.space_group_name_H-M   'P 1'
#
loop_
_entity.id
_entity.type
_entity.pdbx_description
1 polymer ?
#
loop_
_entity_poly.entity_id
_entity_poly.type
_entity_poly.pdbx_seq_one_letter_code
_entity_poly.pdbx_strand_id
1 'polypeptide(L)'
;MSGPHETTSQLQYEQSIYDQQHSEQSTEDLGPQFDKMAVTDEPQHQGFRAKLKGMVKDAFPEAIQDLKIMGGMTALEARVKKEMHDSHLFPEVDKVAHVRRGLDLCPEEQAFLAKRKVRARDNFAKYIGVNPEEVDARDVPTVAFGGSGGGFRAMIGCLGYGREMQHTGLWDCLTYVSGVSGSCWSLAAYYTFAHANFDKAIAHCKERFSPHHPLSGEAIRKVLSVPGGARITLGPLIMKSKSGLQTVAMDLYAVFTTGWIFFQDDPAIHPGRTPHNQVSGWQKSWYRWSSAREYTDNGAEPLPIFTAIRHERPWKDWTDKEHPFKEPDHGEGDHREADDAWFQW
;
A
#
# COMPACT_ATOMS: atom_id res chain seq x y z
N MET A 1 35.29 -17.91 5.27
CA MET A 1 34.69 -16.57 5.37
C MET A 1 33.56 -16.68 6.36
N SER A 2 33.85 -16.38 7.63
CA SER A 2 32.87 -16.32 8.72
C SER A 2 32.03 -15.06 8.55
N GLY A 3 30.70 -15.21 8.51
CA GLY A 3 29.78 -14.08 8.47
C GLY A 3 29.89 -13.21 9.73
N PRO A 4 29.29 -12.00 9.72
CA PRO A 4 29.30 -11.14 10.90
C PRO A 4 28.60 -11.89 12.05
N HIS A 5 29.35 -12.12 13.14
CA HIS A 5 28.79 -12.68 14.36
C HIS A 5 28.01 -11.59 15.09
N GLU A 6 26.78 -11.89 15.46
CA GLU A 6 25.96 -11.07 16.36
C GLU A 6 26.72 -10.77 17.65
N THR A 7 26.66 -9.51 18.09
CA THR A 7 27.33 -9.09 19.31
C THR A 7 26.51 -9.56 20.52
N THR A 8 27.20 -9.91 21.62
CA THR A 8 26.54 -10.31 22.88
C THR A 8 25.55 -9.26 23.38
N SER A 9 25.83 -7.98 23.14
CA SER A 9 24.93 -6.87 23.47
C SER A 9 23.62 -6.89 22.67
N GLN A 10 23.67 -7.33 21.41
CA GLN A 10 22.48 -7.42 20.56
C GLN A 10 21.59 -8.59 21.00
N LEU A 11 22.19 -9.76 21.30
CA LEU A 11 21.46 -10.90 21.84
C LEU A 11 20.79 -10.60 23.19
N GLN A 12 21.44 -9.82 24.06
CA GLN A 12 20.87 -9.41 25.35
C GLN A 12 19.71 -8.42 25.18
N TYR A 13 19.80 -7.51 24.21
CA TYR A 13 18.72 -6.60 23.88
C TYR A 13 17.51 -7.35 23.30
N GLU A 14 17.73 -8.26 22.35
CA GLU A 14 16.67 -9.07 21.75
C GLU A 14 15.99 -10.00 22.77
N GLN A 15 16.76 -10.59 23.69
CA GLN A 15 16.21 -11.40 24.79
C GLN A 15 15.37 -10.54 25.75
N SER A 16 15.79 -9.31 26.05
CA SER A 16 15.03 -8.42 26.92
C SER A 16 13.67 -8.02 26.33
N ILE A 17 13.58 -7.89 25.00
CA ILE A 17 12.31 -7.67 24.30
C ILE A 17 11.43 -8.93 24.37
N TYR A 18 12.03 -10.10 24.17
CA TYR A 18 11.30 -11.38 24.22
C TYR A 18 10.69 -11.65 25.60
N ASP A 19 11.42 -11.34 26.67
CA ASP A 19 10.96 -11.58 28.04
C ASP A 19 9.85 -10.59 28.47
N GLN A 20 9.88 -9.34 27.97
CA GLN A 20 8.81 -8.36 28.20
C GLN A 20 7.49 -8.76 27.54
N GLN A 21 7.54 -9.36 26.34
CA GLN A 21 6.34 -9.78 25.59
C GLN A 21 5.55 -10.93 26.25
N HIS A 22 6.17 -11.70 27.15
CA HIS A 22 5.52 -12.84 27.79
C HIS A 22 4.94 -12.53 29.18
N SER A 23 5.18 -11.34 29.73
CA SER A 23 4.81 -11.03 31.12
C SER A 23 3.40 -10.42 31.27
N GLU A 24 2.81 -9.83 30.22
CA GLU A 24 1.61 -9.00 30.39
C GLU A 24 0.42 -9.46 29.54
N GLN A 25 -0.40 -10.34 30.12
CA GLN A 25 -1.83 -10.40 29.82
C GLN A 25 -2.54 -9.46 30.79
N SER A 26 -2.72 -8.18 30.43
CA SER A 26 -3.62 -7.29 31.16
C SER A 26 -4.64 -6.65 30.20
N THR A 27 -5.90 -6.72 30.60
CA THR A 27 -7.08 -6.23 29.88
C THR A 27 -7.49 -4.90 30.47
N GLU A 28 -7.11 -3.77 29.88
CA GLU A 28 -7.71 -2.47 30.21
C GLU A 28 -8.08 -1.65 28.95
N ASP A 29 -9.32 -1.15 28.97
CA ASP A 29 -10.02 -0.44 27.90
C ASP A 29 -9.79 1.08 28.04
N LEU A 30 -9.01 1.67 27.12
CA LEU A 30 -8.53 3.06 27.17
C LEU A 30 -9.29 4.02 26.23
N GLY A 31 -10.58 3.78 25.99
CA GLY A 31 -11.44 4.63 25.16
C GLY A 31 -11.49 6.16 25.50
N PRO A 32 -11.41 6.63 26.77
CA PRO A 32 -11.72 8.04 27.07
C PRO A 32 -10.57 9.05 26.94
N GLN A 33 -9.31 8.63 26.75
CA GLN A 33 -8.16 9.55 26.78
C GLN A 33 -7.81 10.18 25.41
N PHE A 34 -8.30 9.61 24.30
CA PHE A 34 -8.00 10.11 22.94
C PHE A 34 -8.77 11.39 22.54
N ASP A 35 -9.86 11.73 23.23
CA ASP A 35 -10.70 12.90 22.88
C ASP A 35 -10.08 14.27 23.23
N LYS A 36 -8.92 14.31 23.89
CA LYS A 36 -8.26 15.56 24.31
C LYS A 36 -7.13 16.05 23.39
N MET A 37 -6.72 15.28 22.39
CA MET A 37 -5.73 15.71 21.38
C MET A 37 -6.41 16.40 20.18
N ALA A 38 -7.25 17.40 20.46
CA ALA A 38 -7.83 18.24 19.42
C ALA A 38 -6.78 19.26 18.93
N VAL A 39 -6.46 19.14 17.64
CA VAL A 39 -5.80 20.08 16.71
C VAL A 39 -5.50 21.47 17.28
N THR A 40 -4.22 21.72 17.58
CA THR A 40 -3.67 23.08 17.73
C THR A 40 -3.22 23.59 16.37
N ASP A 41 -3.76 24.75 15.95
CA ASP A 41 -3.34 25.47 14.75
C ASP A 41 -1.86 25.89 14.86
N GLU A 42 -1.03 25.41 13.95
CA GLU A 42 0.38 25.82 13.79
C GLU A 42 0.67 26.43 12.40
N PRO A 43 1.73 27.25 12.27
CA PRO A 43 1.74 28.43 11.42
C PRO A 43 2.01 28.16 9.92
N GLN A 44 1.65 29.15 9.10
CA GLN A 44 1.68 29.19 7.64
C GLN A 44 2.90 28.53 6.98
N HIS A 45 2.75 27.27 6.55
CA HIS A 45 3.66 26.61 5.63
C HIS A 45 3.61 27.23 4.22
N GLN A 46 4.78 27.35 3.58
CA GLN A 46 4.89 27.57 2.13
C GLN A 46 3.88 26.68 1.39
N GLY A 47 3.02 27.31 0.58
CA GLY A 47 1.88 26.63 -0.01
C GLY A 47 2.28 25.33 -0.72
N PHE A 48 1.52 24.25 -0.49
CA PHE A 48 1.68 22.91 -1.08
C PHE A 48 2.16 22.93 -2.55
N ARG A 49 1.65 23.88 -3.34
CA ARG A 49 2.04 24.10 -4.75
C ARG A 49 3.51 24.46 -4.95
N ALA A 50 4.08 25.32 -4.13
CA ALA A 50 5.49 25.71 -4.21
C ALA A 50 6.40 24.52 -3.86
N LYS A 51 6.04 23.75 -2.84
CA LYS A 51 6.76 22.53 -2.43
C LYS A 51 6.67 21.44 -3.51
N LEU A 52 5.47 21.18 -4.03
CA LEU A 52 5.27 20.23 -5.13
C LEU A 52 6.04 20.66 -6.38
N LYS A 53 6.03 21.95 -6.73
CA LYS A 53 6.78 22.50 -7.86
C LYS A 53 8.29 22.35 -7.68
N GLY A 54 8.82 22.63 -6.49
CA GLY A 54 10.24 22.43 -6.17
C GLY A 54 10.64 20.97 -6.31
N MET A 55 9.91 20.07 -5.65
CA MET A 55 10.22 18.64 -5.68
C MET A 55 10.04 18.01 -7.06
N VAL A 56 9.00 18.40 -7.83
CA VAL A 56 8.82 17.95 -9.22
C VAL A 56 9.94 18.51 -10.11
N LYS A 57 10.38 19.74 -9.87
CA LYS A 57 11.50 20.32 -10.61
C LYS A 57 12.80 19.57 -10.38
N ASP A 58 13.07 19.22 -9.14
CA ASP A 58 14.29 18.53 -8.75
C ASP A 58 14.27 17.06 -9.18
N ALA A 59 13.10 16.41 -9.13
CA ALA A 59 12.95 15.00 -9.53
C ALA A 59 12.74 14.79 -11.04
N PHE A 60 12.09 15.73 -11.74
CA PHE A 60 11.66 15.60 -13.13
C PHE A 60 11.77 16.96 -13.88
N PRO A 61 12.99 17.43 -14.19
CA PRO A 61 13.21 18.75 -14.77
C PRO A 61 12.48 18.98 -16.11
N GLU A 62 12.24 17.93 -16.89
CA GLU A 62 11.57 18.01 -18.19
C GLU A 62 10.03 18.02 -18.10
N ALA A 63 9.46 17.62 -16.96
CA ALA A 63 8.01 17.63 -16.74
C ALA A 63 7.46 19.04 -16.45
N ILE A 64 8.33 20.01 -16.11
CA ILE A 64 7.95 21.37 -15.69
C ILE A 64 7.48 22.24 -16.86
N GLN A 65 7.87 21.91 -18.10
CA GLN A 65 7.64 22.80 -19.25
C GLN A 65 6.16 22.95 -19.64
N ASP A 66 5.27 22.07 -19.17
CA ASP A 66 3.83 22.14 -19.45
C ASP A 66 3.06 22.87 -18.33
N LEU A 67 3.22 24.19 -18.27
CA LEU A 67 2.58 25.10 -17.29
C LEU A 67 1.04 25.06 -17.24
N LYS A 68 0.35 24.38 -18.17
CA LYS A 68 -1.12 24.29 -18.19
C LYS A 68 -1.71 23.38 -17.12
N ILE A 69 -0.92 22.47 -16.54
CA ILE A 69 -1.38 21.56 -15.48
C ILE A 69 -1.61 22.33 -14.14
N MET A 70 -0.92 23.46 -13.93
CA MET A 70 -0.97 24.22 -12.68
C MET A 70 -2.23 25.09 -12.50
N GLY A 71 -2.89 25.50 -13.59
CA GLY A 71 -4.08 26.36 -13.53
C GLY A 71 -5.28 25.72 -12.82
N GLY A 72 -5.34 24.38 -12.80
CA GLY A 72 -6.40 23.60 -12.17
C GLY A 72 -6.15 23.17 -10.72
N MET A 73 -4.98 23.47 -10.14
CA MET A 73 -4.60 22.94 -8.82
C MET A 73 -5.51 23.40 -7.69
N THR A 74 -6.01 24.64 -7.70
CA THR A 74 -6.98 25.10 -6.69
C THR A 74 -8.28 24.31 -6.75
N ALA A 75 -8.82 24.12 -7.96
CA ALA A 75 -10.05 23.38 -8.15
C ALA A 75 -9.85 21.90 -7.77
N LEU A 76 -8.70 21.33 -8.10
CA LEU A 76 -8.34 19.98 -7.71
C LEU A 76 -8.21 19.84 -6.19
N GLU A 77 -7.52 20.75 -5.51
CA GLU A 77 -7.40 20.77 -4.05
C GLU A 77 -8.77 20.85 -3.36
N ALA A 78 -9.64 21.75 -3.82
CA ALA A 78 -11.00 21.90 -3.30
C ALA A 78 -11.83 20.62 -3.50
N ARG A 79 -11.70 20.01 -4.68
CA ARG A 79 -12.39 18.77 -5.02
C ARG A 79 -11.91 17.60 -4.15
N VAL A 80 -10.60 17.39 -4.05
CA VAL A 80 -10.04 16.32 -3.21
C VAL A 80 -10.43 16.49 -1.75
N LYS A 81 -10.40 17.73 -1.23
CA LYS A 81 -10.86 18.03 0.14
C LYS A 81 -12.31 17.58 0.37
N LYS A 82 -13.20 17.79 -0.60
CA LYS A 82 -14.58 17.32 -0.53
C LYS A 82 -14.66 15.80 -0.54
N GLU A 83 -13.95 15.16 -1.47
CA GLU A 83 -13.98 13.70 -1.63
C GLU A 83 -13.41 12.94 -0.43
N MET A 84 -12.40 13.48 0.27
CA MET A 84 -11.82 12.86 1.48
C MET A 84 -12.83 12.60 2.60
N HIS A 85 -13.94 13.32 2.62
CA HIS A 85 -14.99 13.20 3.63
C HIS A 85 -16.27 12.58 3.07
N ASP A 86 -16.22 12.06 1.83
CA ASP A 86 -17.37 11.48 1.15
C ASP A 86 -17.43 9.97 1.43
N SER A 87 -18.31 9.56 2.35
CA SER A 87 -18.45 8.15 2.72
C SER A 87 -19.16 7.29 1.67
N HIS A 88 -19.81 7.89 0.67
CA HIS A 88 -20.29 7.14 -0.49
C HIS A 88 -19.13 6.69 -1.38
N LEU A 89 -18.06 7.50 -1.46
CA LEU A 89 -16.84 7.15 -2.18
C LEU A 89 -15.90 6.29 -1.32
N PHE A 90 -15.76 6.65 -0.03
CA PHE A 90 -14.86 6.00 0.93
C PHE A 90 -15.63 5.59 2.20
N PRO A 91 -16.36 4.46 2.17
CA PRO A 91 -17.14 4.00 3.33
C PRO A 91 -16.32 3.76 4.60
N GLU A 92 -15.01 3.59 4.47
CA GLU A 92 -14.05 3.49 5.58
C GLU A 92 -13.94 4.78 6.40
N VAL A 93 -14.31 5.94 5.85
CA VAL A 93 -14.26 7.23 6.57
C VAL A 93 -15.24 7.25 7.74
N ASP A 94 -16.36 6.51 7.63
CA ASP A 94 -17.35 6.39 8.70
C ASP A 94 -16.97 5.32 9.75
N LYS A 95 -15.81 4.67 9.59
CA LYS A 95 -15.36 3.60 10.49
C LYS A 95 -14.30 4.12 11.45
N VAL A 96 -14.42 3.72 12.71
CA VAL A 96 -13.36 3.91 13.70
C VAL A 96 -12.34 2.79 13.55
N ALA A 97 -11.06 3.17 13.39
CA ALA A 97 -9.96 2.22 13.36
C ALA A 97 -9.50 1.90 14.78
N HIS A 98 -9.24 0.62 15.06
CA HIS A 98 -8.70 0.16 16.34
C HIS A 98 -7.34 -0.51 16.12
N VAL A 99 -6.38 -0.21 17.00
CA VAL A 99 -5.09 -0.89 17.00
C VAL A 99 -5.27 -2.27 17.62
N ARG A 100 -5.05 -3.32 16.83
CA ARG A 100 -5.03 -4.69 17.33
C ARG A 100 -3.73 -4.93 18.10
N ARG A 101 -3.84 -5.46 19.33
CA ARG A 101 -2.72 -5.93 20.13
C ARG A 101 -2.73 -7.46 20.22
N GLY A 102 -1.56 -8.09 20.22
CA GLY A 102 -1.38 -9.53 20.33
C GLY A 102 -0.64 -10.17 19.15
N LEU A 103 -0.11 -11.38 19.38
CA LEU A 103 0.77 -12.10 18.47
C LEU A 103 0.05 -13.06 17.51
N ASP A 104 -1.21 -13.39 17.80
CA ASP A 104 -2.00 -14.30 16.96
C ASP A 104 -2.40 -13.72 15.59
N LEU A 105 -2.98 -14.55 14.73
CA LEU A 105 -3.63 -14.06 13.51
C LEU A 105 -4.89 -13.26 13.84
N CYS A 106 -5.20 -12.22 13.06
CA CYS A 106 -6.45 -11.49 13.25
C CYS A 106 -7.67 -12.37 12.94
N PRO A 107 -8.86 -12.08 13.51
CA PRO A 107 -10.07 -12.87 13.26
C PRO A 107 -10.40 -13.02 11.77
N GLU A 108 -10.17 -11.98 10.97
CA GLU A 108 -10.40 -12.00 9.53
C GLU A 108 -9.49 -12.99 8.81
N GLU A 109 -8.22 -13.08 9.20
CA GLU A 109 -7.27 -14.04 8.63
C GLU A 109 -7.59 -15.48 9.06
N GLN A 110 -8.00 -15.68 10.31
CA GLN A 110 -8.47 -17.00 10.76
C GLN A 110 -9.72 -17.46 9.98
N ALA A 111 -10.66 -16.55 9.75
CA ALA A 111 -11.85 -16.82 8.94
C ALA A 111 -11.50 -17.08 7.46
N PHE A 112 -10.51 -16.38 6.92
CA PHE A 112 -9.94 -16.66 5.61
C PHE A 112 -9.38 -18.09 5.55
N LEU A 113 -8.52 -18.46 6.50
CA LEU A 113 -7.85 -19.76 6.53
C LEU A 113 -8.86 -20.90 6.60
N ALA A 114 -9.92 -20.78 7.41
CA ALA A 114 -10.97 -21.79 7.50
C ALA A 114 -11.63 -22.06 6.13
N LYS A 115 -11.89 -21.00 5.35
CA LYS A 115 -12.49 -21.10 4.01
C LYS A 115 -11.49 -21.56 2.95
N ARG A 116 -10.28 -21.00 2.98
CA ARG A 116 -9.22 -21.29 2.01
C ARG A 116 -8.75 -22.73 2.12
N LYS A 117 -8.65 -23.28 3.34
CA LYS A 117 -8.16 -24.65 3.57
C LYS A 117 -8.99 -25.71 2.83
N VAL A 118 -10.32 -25.55 2.79
CA VAL A 118 -11.23 -26.46 2.07
C VAL A 118 -11.02 -26.37 0.55
N ARG A 119 -10.85 -25.14 0.03
CA ARG A 119 -10.57 -24.89 -1.40
C ARG A 119 -9.19 -25.38 -1.81
N ALA A 120 -8.17 -25.07 -1.02
CA ALA A 120 -6.80 -25.51 -1.23
C ALA A 120 -6.73 -27.04 -1.23
N ARG A 121 -7.47 -27.72 -0.34
CA ARG A 121 -7.58 -29.18 -0.35
C ARG A 121 -8.15 -29.72 -1.66
N ASP A 122 -9.28 -29.18 -2.15
CA ASP A 122 -9.86 -29.64 -3.42
C ASP A 122 -8.91 -29.45 -4.59
N ASN A 123 -8.25 -28.30 -4.66
CA ASN A 123 -7.34 -28.00 -5.76
C ASN A 123 -6.02 -28.78 -5.65
N PHE A 124 -5.51 -28.98 -4.43
CA PHE A 124 -4.32 -29.81 -4.19
C PHE A 124 -4.57 -31.26 -4.58
N ALA A 125 -5.71 -31.84 -4.19
CA ALA A 125 -6.10 -33.19 -4.59
C ALA A 125 -6.15 -33.35 -6.11
N LYS A 126 -6.81 -32.39 -6.79
CA LYS A 126 -6.85 -32.35 -8.27
C LYS A 126 -5.46 -32.21 -8.88
N TYR A 127 -4.61 -31.36 -8.30
CA TYR A 127 -3.25 -31.08 -8.80
C TYR A 127 -2.35 -32.31 -8.74
N ILE A 128 -2.48 -33.14 -7.70
CA ILE A 128 -1.72 -34.40 -7.56
C ILE A 128 -2.42 -35.62 -8.16
N GLY A 129 -3.64 -35.46 -8.69
CA GLY A 129 -4.38 -36.50 -9.40
C GLY A 129 -5.14 -37.51 -8.51
N VAL A 130 -5.59 -37.10 -7.32
CA VAL A 130 -6.40 -37.93 -6.40
C VAL A 130 -7.80 -37.36 -6.20
N ASN A 131 -8.73 -38.18 -5.70
CA ASN A 131 -10.09 -37.72 -5.40
C ASN A 131 -10.07 -36.80 -4.15
N PRO A 132 -10.66 -35.59 -4.19
CA PRO A 132 -10.74 -34.71 -3.02
C PRO A 132 -11.37 -35.32 -1.76
N GLU A 133 -12.25 -36.31 -1.91
CA GLU A 133 -12.86 -37.03 -0.78
C GLU A 133 -11.87 -37.93 -0.02
N GLU A 134 -10.75 -38.29 -0.67
CA GLU A 134 -9.68 -39.11 -0.07
C GLU A 134 -8.64 -38.25 0.66
N VAL A 135 -8.74 -36.92 0.58
CA VAL A 135 -7.79 -35.98 1.17
C VAL A 135 -8.42 -35.26 2.36
N ASP A 136 -7.89 -35.49 3.56
CA ASP A 136 -8.26 -34.70 4.73
C ASP A 136 -7.66 -33.29 4.61
N ALA A 137 -8.48 -32.27 4.86
CA ALA A 137 -8.03 -30.88 4.80
C ALA A 137 -6.87 -30.58 5.78
N ARG A 138 -6.72 -31.36 6.86
CA ARG A 138 -5.63 -31.23 7.85
C ARG A 138 -4.28 -31.68 7.30
N ASP A 139 -4.27 -32.54 6.29
CA ASP A 139 -3.06 -33.10 5.68
C ASP A 139 -2.52 -32.20 4.55
N VAL A 140 -3.28 -31.18 4.15
CA VAL A 140 -2.90 -30.26 3.09
C VAL A 140 -1.95 -29.20 3.65
N PRO A 141 -0.73 -29.07 3.09
CA PRO A 141 0.24 -28.10 3.59
C PRO A 141 -0.23 -26.67 3.33
N THR A 142 0.11 -25.77 4.25
CA THR A 142 0.01 -24.34 3.98
C THR A 142 1.15 -23.94 3.05
N VAL A 143 0.83 -23.64 1.79
CA VAL A 143 1.82 -23.28 0.77
C VAL A 143 1.77 -21.78 0.51
N ALA A 144 2.93 -21.16 0.34
CA ALA A 144 3.05 -19.75 0.01
C ALA A 144 3.94 -19.53 -1.22
N PHE A 145 3.61 -18.53 -2.03
CA PHE A 145 4.48 -18.03 -3.10
C PHE A 145 5.07 -16.68 -2.70
N GLY A 146 6.40 -16.55 -2.74
CA GLY A 146 7.11 -15.33 -2.37
C GLY A 146 7.80 -14.66 -3.57
N GLY A 147 7.37 -13.45 -3.90
CA GLY A 147 7.96 -12.61 -4.94
C GLY A 147 9.02 -11.64 -4.41
N SER A 148 10.24 -11.71 -4.96
CA SER A 148 11.35 -10.83 -4.58
C SER A 148 11.24 -9.42 -5.17
N GLY A 149 12.11 -8.53 -4.71
CA GLY A 149 12.22 -7.17 -5.25
C GLY A 149 13.01 -7.10 -6.55
N GLY A 150 12.89 -6.00 -7.27
CA GLY A 150 13.59 -5.80 -8.55
C GLY A 150 12.87 -4.93 -9.57
N GLY A 151 12.05 -3.98 -9.11
CA GLY A 151 11.30 -3.06 -9.98
C GLY A 151 10.46 -3.78 -11.04
N PHE A 152 10.43 -3.23 -12.25
CA PHE A 152 9.61 -3.77 -13.35
C PHE A 152 9.99 -5.18 -13.79
N ARG A 153 11.26 -5.58 -13.62
CA ARG A 153 11.69 -6.97 -13.90
C ARG A 153 10.99 -7.94 -12.95
N ALA A 154 11.01 -7.65 -11.65
CA ALA A 154 10.30 -8.45 -10.66
C ALA A 154 8.80 -8.42 -10.90
N MET A 155 8.24 -7.25 -11.26
CA MET A 155 6.83 -7.13 -11.55
C MET A 155 6.39 -8.05 -12.70
N ILE A 156 7.03 -7.92 -13.87
CA ILE A 156 6.70 -8.73 -15.06
C ILE A 156 6.95 -10.21 -14.81
N GLY A 157 8.06 -10.55 -14.15
CA GLY A 157 8.36 -11.94 -13.78
C GLY A 157 7.30 -12.55 -12.86
N CYS A 158 6.90 -11.84 -11.81
CA CYS A 158 5.86 -12.28 -10.88
C CYS A 158 4.51 -12.49 -11.58
N LEU A 159 4.13 -11.62 -12.53
CA LEU A 159 2.91 -11.82 -13.34
C LEU A 159 3.01 -13.08 -14.22
N GLY A 160 4.17 -13.31 -14.84
CA GLY A 160 4.43 -14.50 -15.67
C GLY A 160 4.34 -15.80 -14.86
N TYR A 161 5.00 -15.85 -13.70
CA TYR A 161 4.89 -17.00 -12.80
C TYR A 161 3.45 -17.19 -12.30
N GLY A 162 2.78 -16.10 -11.90
CA GLY A 162 1.37 -16.14 -11.48
C GLY A 162 0.46 -16.76 -12.53
N ARG A 163 0.60 -16.33 -13.79
CA ARG A 163 -0.16 -16.87 -14.93
C ARG A 163 0.08 -18.37 -15.11
N GLU A 164 1.33 -18.83 -15.06
CA GLU A 164 1.62 -20.26 -15.22
C GLU A 164 1.14 -21.09 -14.02
N MET A 165 1.21 -20.54 -12.81
CA MET A 165 0.62 -21.17 -11.63
C MET A 165 -0.90 -21.29 -11.75
N GLN A 166 -1.60 -20.30 -12.32
CA GLN A 166 -3.03 -20.43 -12.62
C GLN A 166 -3.29 -21.51 -13.68
N HIS A 167 -2.52 -21.50 -14.77
CA HIS A 167 -2.65 -22.47 -15.86
C HIS A 167 -2.43 -23.93 -15.41
N THR A 168 -1.48 -24.15 -14.51
CA THR A 168 -1.17 -25.47 -13.95
C THR A 168 -2.07 -25.87 -12.78
N GLY A 169 -2.91 -24.97 -12.25
CA GLY A 169 -3.73 -25.18 -11.06
C GLY A 169 -3.00 -25.03 -9.72
N LEU A 170 -1.69 -24.73 -9.74
CA LEU A 170 -0.89 -24.50 -8.53
C LEU A 170 -1.36 -23.26 -7.75
N TRP A 171 -1.82 -22.22 -8.45
CA TRP A 171 -2.27 -20.97 -7.82
C TRP A 171 -3.40 -21.19 -6.81
N ASP A 172 -4.34 -22.07 -7.14
CA ASP A 172 -5.46 -22.42 -6.27
C ASP A 172 -5.09 -23.30 -5.08
N CYS A 173 -3.87 -23.88 -5.10
CA CYS A 173 -3.30 -24.61 -3.97
C CYS A 173 -2.63 -23.68 -2.95
N LEU A 174 -2.26 -22.46 -3.33
CA LEU A 174 -1.56 -21.51 -2.46
C LEU A 174 -2.50 -20.98 -1.37
N THR A 175 -2.02 -20.89 -0.14
CA THR A 175 -2.71 -20.19 0.96
C THR A 175 -2.34 -18.72 0.99
N TYR A 176 -1.05 -18.41 0.82
CA TYR A 176 -0.52 -17.05 0.85
C TYR A 176 0.25 -16.71 -0.41
N VAL A 177 0.25 -15.44 -0.76
CA VAL A 177 1.17 -14.85 -1.74
C VAL A 177 1.83 -13.66 -1.08
N SER A 178 3.15 -13.51 -1.21
CA SER A 178 3.86 -12.39 -0.63
C SER A 178 4.70 -11.67 -1.67
N GLY A 179 4.90 -10.37 -1.46
CA GLY A 179 5.68 -9.54 -2.37
C GLY A 179 6.47 -8.48 -1.62
N VAL A 180 7.66 -8.19 -2.14
CA VAL A 180 8.43 -6.99 -1.80
C VAL A 180 8.75 -6.19 -3.06
N SER A 181 8.75 -4.85 -2.95
CA SER A 181 9.10 -3.93 -4.05
C SER A 181 8.29 -4.23 -5.34
N GLY A 182 8.95 -4.55 -6.46
CA GLY A 182 8.28 -4.77 -7.75
C GLY A 182 7.21 -5.87 -7.76
N SER A 183 7.38 -6.92 -6.96
CA SER A 183 6.36 -7.97 -6.84
C SER A 183 5.09 -7.48 -6.14
N CYS A 184 5.18 -6.44 -5.29
CA CYS A 184 4.00 -5.78 -4.74
C CYS A 184 3.14 -5.17 -5.85
N TRP A 185 3.75 -4.62 -6.90
CA TRP A 185 3.02 -4.01 -8.01
C TRP A 185 2.23 -5.06 -8.81
N SER A 186 2.76 -6.28 -8.95
CA SER A 186 2.09 -7.39 -9.63
C SER A 186 0.86 -7.85 -8.89
N LEU A 187 1.01 -8.12 -7.59
CA LEU A 187 -0.10 -8.55 -6.75
C LEU A 187 -1.13 -7.42 -6.63
N ALA A 188 -0.68 -6.17 -6.44
CA ALA A 188 -1.59 -5.02 -6.41
C ALA A 188 -2.38 -4.88 -7.72
N ALA A 189 -1.75 -5.04 -8.89
CA ALA A 189 -2.45 -5.06 -10.17
C ALA A 189 -3.46 -6.22 -10.26
N TYR A 190 -3.05 -7.43 -9.87
CA TYR A 190 -3.86 -8.65 -9.87
C TYR A 190 -5.15 -8.49 -9.05
N TYR A 191 -5.05 -8.05 -7.80
CA TYR A 191 -6.16 -7.90 -6.86
C TYR A 191 -7.00 -6.61 -7.05
N THR A 192 -6.64 -5.76 -8.02
CA THR A 192 -7.38 -4.51 -8.27
C THR A 192 -7.90 -4.46 -9.71
N PHE A 193 -7.26 -3.71 -10.60
CA PHE A 193 -7.76 -3.47 -11.95
C PHE A 193 -7.80 -4.72 -12.83
N ALA A 194 -7.02 -5.74 -12.49
CA ALA A 194 -7.01 -6.98 -13.25
C ALA A 194 -8.07 -7.99 -12.79
N HIS A 195 -8.74 -7.74 -11.66
CA HIS A 195 -9.83 -8.59 -11.16
C HIS A 195 -9.47 -10.08 -11.07
N ALA A 196 -8.39 -10.39 -10.34
CA ALA A 196 -7.86 -11.74 -10.17
C ALA A 196 -7.55 -12.48 -11.49
N ASN A 197 -7.08 -11.75 -12.51
CA ASN A 197 -6.76 -12.31 -13.81
C ASN A 197 -5.36 -11.87 -14.29
N PHE A 198 -4.41 -12.79 -14.33
CA PHE A 198 -3.05 -12.48 -14.76
C PHE A 198 -2.96 -12.09 -16.24
N ASP A 199 -3.78 -12.65 -17.13
CA ASP A 199 -3.78 -12.27 -18.54
C ASP A 199 -4.19 -10.80 -18.74
N LYS A 200 -5.18 -10.32 -17.98
CA LYS A 200 -5.56 -8.90 -18.00
C LYS A 200 -4.42 -8.00 -17.50
N ALA A 201 -3.77 -8.36 -16.40
CA ALA A 201 -2.62 -7.62 -15.87
C ALA A 201 -1.44 -7.59 -16.87
N ILE A 202 -1.15 -8.73 -17.51
CA ILE A 202 -0.06 -8.86 -18.49
C ILE A 202 -0.38 -8.06 -19.76
N ALA A 203 -1.61 -8.15 -20.28
CA ALA A 203 -2.04 -7.39 -21.45
C ALA A 203 -1.91 -5.88 -21.21
N HIS A 204 -2.35 -5.43 -20.03
CA HIS A 204 -2.19 -4.03 -19.60
C HIS A 204 -0.71 -3.62 -19.54
N CYS A 205 0.16 -4.41 -18.90
CA CYS A 205 1.59 -4.11 -18.84
C CYS A 205 2.24 -4.02 -20.23
N LYS A 206 1.87 -4.90 -21.17
CA LYS A 206 2.35 -4.86 -22.56
C LYS A 206 1.96 -3.57 -23.27
N GLU A 207 0.75 -3.07 -23.01
CA GLU A 207 0.25 -1.83 -23.60
C GLU A 207 0.86 -0.57 -22.95
N ARG A 208 1.29 -0.66 -21.68
CA ARG A 208 1.73 0.50 -20.90
C ARG A 208 3.24 0.65 -20.80
N PHE A 209 4.02 -0.42 -20.74
CA PHE A 209 5.47 -0.32 -20.47
C PHE A 209 6.32 -0.13 -21.72
N SER A 210 5.70 0.02 -22.89
CA SER A 210 6.37 0.38 -24.14
C SER A 210 5.55 1.44 -24.89
N PRO A 211 6.19 2.49 -25.45
CA PRO A 211 7.64 2.74 -25.50
C PRO A 211 8.18 3.52 -24.30
N HIS A 212 7.31 4.03 -23.42
CA HIS A 212 7.71 5.00 -22.40
C HIS A 212 7.99 4.36 -21.05
N HIS A 213 9.09 4.77 -20.42
CA HIS A 213 9.35 4.47 -19.02
C HIS A 213 8.33 5.22 -18.14
N PRO A 214 7.77 4.60 -17.08
CA PRO A 214 6.79 5.22 -16.17
C PRO A 214 7.17 6.60 -15.60
N LEU A 215 8.46 6.83 -15.41
CA LEU A 215 9.02 8.09 -14.90
C LEU A 215 9.56 9.02 -16.00
N SER A 216 9.30 8.73 -17.27
CA SER A 216 9.61 9.63 -18.39
C SER A 216 8.68 10.84 -18.39
N GLY A 217 9.12 11.94 -19.00
CA GLY A 217 8.32 13.15 -19.15
C GLY A 217 7.00 12.89 -19.90
N GLU A 218 7.04 12.02 -20.90
CA GLU A 218 5.92 11.60 -21.74
C GLU A 218 4.89 10.80 -20.95
N ALA A 219 5.34 9.85 -20.12
CA ALA A 219 4.46 9.08 -19.26
C ALA A 219 3.75 9.97 -18.22
N ILE A 220 4.51 10.83 -17.55
CA ILE A 220 3.99 11.80 -16.58
C ILE A 220 3.00 12.75 -17.25
N ARG A 221 3.36 13.30 -18.41
CA ARG A 221 2.50 14.21 -19.18
C ARG A 221 1.20 13.53 -19.59
N LYS A 222 1.25 12.28 -20.09
CA LYS A 222 0.06 11.52 -20.47
C LYS A 222 -0.86 11.32 -19.26
N VAL A 223 -0.32 10.83 -18.15
CA VAL A 223 -1.09 10.58 -16.92
C VAL A 223 -1.71 11.86 -16.34
N LEU A 224 -1.03 13.01 -16.43
CA LEU A 224 -1.57 14.27 -15.92
C LEU A 224 -2.55 14.98 -16.88
N SER A 225 -2.43 14.74 -18.20
CA SER A 225 -3.20 15.46 -19.22
C SER A 225 -4.55 14.83 -19.56
N VAL A 226 -4.73 13.53 -19.34
CA VAL A 226 -6.03 12.90 -19.61
C VAL A 226 -7.12 13.39 -18.65
N PRO A 227 -8.41 13.38 -19.06
CA PRO A 227 -9.52 13.74 -18.19
C PRO A 227 -9.49 12.96 -16.87
N GLY A 228 -9.41 13.69 -15.74
CA GLY A 228 -9.34 13.09 -14.40
C GLY A 228 -7.96 12.55 -13.98
N GLY A 229 -6.97 12.55 -14.88
CA GLY A 229 -5.63 12.02 -14.63
C GLY A 229 -4.90 12.73 -13.48
N ALA A 230 -4.84 14.06 -13.52
CA ALA A 230 -4.28 14.86 -12.42
C ALA A 230 -4.93 14.57 -11.06
N ARG A 231 -6.24 14.26 -11.03
CA ARG A 231 -6.93 13.86 -9.79
C ARG A 231 -6.43 12.51 -9.31
N ILE A 232 -6.44 11.50 -10.18
CA ILE A 232 -6.06 10.14 -9.79
C ILE A 232 -4.60 10.11 -9.31
N THR A 233 -3.72 10.85 -9.96
CA THR A 233 -2.28 10.85 -9.67
C THR A 233 -1.88 11.78 -8.53
N LEU A 234 -2.33 13.04 -8.54
CA LEU A 234 -1.90 14.03 -7.53
C LEU A 234 -2.82 14.10 -6.32
N GLY A 235 -4.05 13.58 -6.43
CA GLY A 235 -5.02 13.54 -5.34
C GLY A 235 -4.47 12.93 -4.05
N PRO A 236 -3.77 11.77 -4.07
CA PRO A 236 -3.18 11.19 -2.86
C PRO A 236 -2.18 12.12 -2.15
N LEU A 237 -1.42 12.91 -2.90
CA LEU A 237 -0.50 13.90 -2.31
C LEU A 237 -1.25 15.03 -1.63
N ILE A 238 -2.33 15.49 -2.26
CA ILE A 238 -3.21 16.53 -1.70
C ILE A 238 -3.88 16.00 -0.44
N MET A 239 -4.40 14.77 -0.46
CA MET A 239 -5.00 14.13 0.72
C MET A 239 -4.01 14.07 1.87
N LYS A 240 -2.81 13.55 1.62
CA LYS A 240 -1.72 13.49 2.60
C LYS A 240 -1.43 14.87 3.21
N SER A 241 -1.25 15.89 2.37
CA SER A 241 -0.97 17.25 2.84
C SER A 241 -2.13 17.87 3.62
N LYS A 242 -3.38 17.58 3.26
CA LYS A 242 -4.57 18.09 3.97
C LYS A 242 -4.81 17.40 5.31
N SER A 243 -4.30 16.18 5.47
CA SER A 243 -4.28 15.47 6.75
C SER A 243 -3.12 15.89 7.67
N GLY A 244 -2.39 16.96 7.35
CA GLY A 244 -1.28 17.45 8.17
C GLY A 244 0.03 16.68 7.99
N LEU A 245 0.09 15.70 7.08
CA LEU A 245 1.28 14.89 6.85
C LEU A 245 2.22 15.53 5.82
N GLN A 246 3.53 15.39 6.04
CA GLN A 246 4.52 15.93 5.13
C GLN A 246 4.68 15.08 3.86
N THR A 247 4.68 15.74 2.70
CA THR A 247 5.07 15.14 1.42
C THR A 247 6.60 15.06 1.30
N VAL A 248 7.11 13.89 0.93
CA VAL A 248 8.53 13.56 0.72
C VAL A 248 8.76 13.02 -0.70
N ALA A 249 10.02 12.94 -1.14
CA ALA A 249 10.37 12.53 -2.51
C ALA A 249 9.80 11.15 -2.88
N MET A 250 9.73 10.23 -1.91
CA MET A 250 9.12 8.91 -2.10
C MET A 250 7.64 8.96 -2.46
N ASP A 251 6.89 9.98 -2.01
CA ASP A 251 5.48 10.12 -2.39
C ASP A 251 5.36 10.46 -3.89
N LEU A 252 6.26 11.29 -4.44
CA LEU A 252 6.30 11.59 -5.87
C LEU A 252 6.65 10.35 -6.69
N TYR A 253 7.68 9.63 -6.26
CA TYR A 253 8.03 8.35 -6.86
C TYR A 253 6.83 7.40 -6.87
N ALA A 254 6.13 7.28 -5.73
CA ALA A 254 4.98 6.41 -5.60
C ALA A 254 3.84 6.81 -6.54
N VAL A 255 3.41 8.08 -6.56
CA VAL A 255 2.25 8.49 -7.37
C VAL A 255 2.52 8.46 -8.86
N PHE A 256 3.73 8.75 -9.33
CA PHE A 256 4.03 8.69 -10.76
C PHE A 256 4.24 7.24 -11.23
N THR A 257 4.94 6.43 -10.43
CA THR A 257 5.12 5.00 -10.75
C THR A 257 3.78 4.28 -10.77
N THR A 258 2.97 4.41 -9.71
CA THR A 258 1.65 3.77 -9.65
C THR A 258 0.65 4.45 -10.58
N GLY A 259 0.72 5.76 -10.76
CA GLY A 259 -0.11 6.50 -11.71
C GLY A 259 0.04 5.99 -13.14
N TRP A 260 1.24 5.55 -13.54
CA TRP A 260 1.48 4.88 -14.81
C TRP A 260 1.10 3.40 -14.81
N ILE A 261 1.52 2.63 -13.78
CA ILE A 261 1.22 1.19 -13.68
C ILE A 261 -0.29 0.94 -13.68
N PHE A 262 -1.07 1.76 -12.99
CA PHE A 262 -2.51 1.62 -12.84
C PHE A 262 -3.28 2.49 -13.84
N PHE A 263 -2.60 3.04 -14.85
CA PHE A 263 -3.17 3.92 -15.86
C PHE A 263 -4.11 3.18 -16.81
N GLN A 264 -5.40 3.14 -16.48
CA GLN A 264 -6.44 2.53 -17.32
C GLN A 264 -6.99 3.58 -18.30
N ASP A 265 -6.52 3.56 -19.54
CA ASP A 265 -7.02 4.40 -20.63
C ASP A 265 -8.33 3.80 -21.14
N ASP A 266 -9.47 4.40 -20.78
CA ASP A 266 -10.78 3.88 -21.17
C ASP A 266 -11.23 4.55 -22.49
N PRO A 267 -11.45 3.79 -23.58
CA PRO A 267 -11.97 4.33 -24.83
C PRO A 267 -13.33 5.02 -24.70
N ALA A 268 -14.12 4.71 -23.66
CA ALA A 268 -15.37 5.41 -23.35
C ALA A 268 -15.16 6.87 -22.89
N ILE A 269 -13.91 7.26 -22.59
CA ILE A 269 -13.49 8.64 -22.31
C ILE A 269 -13.07 9.36 -23.62
N HIS A 270 -13.09 8.64 -24.76
CA HIS A 270 -12.74 9.12 -26.09
C HIS A 270 -13.86 9.00 -27.15
N PRO A 271 -15.13 9.36 -26.93
CA PRO A 271 -15.97 9.75 -28.05
C PRO A 271 -15.60 11.21 -28.38
N GLY A 272 -14.94 11.41 -29.52
CA GLY A 272 -14.24 12.65 -29.87
C GLY A 272 -14.86 13.97 -29.39
N ARG A 273 -13.97 14.90 -28.99
CA ARG A 273 -14.16 16.32 -28.64
C ARG A 273 -14.14 16.66 -27.14
N THR A 274 -13.14 17.49 -26.82
CA THR A 274 -13.05 18.43 -25.69
C THR A 274 -13.06 17.88 -24.25
N PRO A 275 -12.24 18.43 -23.34
CA PRO A 275 -12.12 18.01 -21.92
C PRO A 275 -13.40 18.10 -21.07
N HIS A 276 -14.48 18.67 -21.62
CA HIS A 276 -15.73 18.96 -20.92
C HIS A 276 -16.73 17.79 -20.92
N ASN A 277 -16.50 16.74 -21.70
CA ASN A 277 -17.38 15.57 -21.75
C ASN A 277 -16.91 14.44 -20.82
N GLN A 278 -16.59 14.78 -19.57
CA GLN A 278 -16.57 13.74 -18.53
C GLN A 278 -17.99 13.21 -18.42
N VAL A 279 -18.20 11.92 -18.71
CA VAL A 279 -19.50 11.29 -18.47
C VAL A 279 -19.75 11.38 -16.96
N SER A 280 -20.75 12.16 -16.58
CA SER A 280 -21.14 12.32 -15.17
C SER A 280 -21.39 10.94 -14.56
N GLY A 281 -20.71 10.64 -13.44
CA GLY A 281 -20.83 9.34 -12.76
C GLY A 281 -19.80 8.26 -13.17
N TRP A 282 -18.98 8.46 -14.21
CA TRP A 282 -17.96 7.49 -14.65
C TRP A 282 -16.52 7.84 -14.23
N GLN A 283 -16.37 8.42 -13.04
CA GLN A 283 -15.03 8.71 -12.51
C GLN A 283 -14.55 7.55 -11.65
N LYS A 284 -13.52 6.84 -12.12
CA LYS A 284 -12.86 5.79 -11.34
C LYS A 284 -12.39 6.37 -9.99
N SER A 285 -12.76 5.71 -8.90
CA SER A 285 -12.23 5.98 -7.57
C SER A 285 -10.75 5.57 -7.50
N TRP A 286 -10.01 6.06 -6.50
CA TRP A 286 -8.67 5.52 -6.25
C TRP A 286 -8.76 4.03 -5.92
N TYR A 287 -7.79 3.26 -6.42
CA TYR A 287 -7.62 1.89 -5.96
C TYR A 287 -7.23 1.91 -4.49
N ARG A 288 -7.83 1.01 -3.73
CA ARG A 288 -7.59 0.85 -2.30
C ARG A 288 -7.22 -0.59 -2.05
N TRP A 289 -6.29 -0.82 -1.15
CA TRP A 289 -5.92 -2.20 -0.83
C TRP A 289 -7.06 -2.97 -0.16
N SER A 290 -7.93 -2.27 0.58
CA SER A 290 -9.13 -2.85 1.18
C SER A 290 -10.08 -3.50 0.17
N SER A 291 -10.04 -3.15 -1.13
CA SER A 291 -10.86 -3.81 -2.15
C SER A 291 -10.38 -5.23 -2.48
N ALA A 292 -9.15 -5.61 -2.14
CA ALA A 292 -8.66 -6.98 -2.32
C ALA A 292 -9.49 -8.00 -1.53
N ARG A 293 -10.20 -7.55 -0.48
CA ARG A 293 -11.14 -8.35 0.32
C ARG A 293 -12.24 -9.01 -0.49
N GLU A 294 -12.61 -8.43 -1.63
CA GLU A 294 -13.54 -9.05 -2.59
C GLU A 294 -13.09 -10.45 -3.01
N TYR A 295 -11.78 -10.67 -3.09
CA TYR A 295 -11.16 -11.91 -3.55
C TYR A 295 -10.71 -12.83 -2.40
N THR A 296 -10.52 -12.28 -1.20
CA THR A 296 -9.97 -13.03 -0.07
C THR A 296 -11.03 -13.41 0.97
N ASP A 297 -12.09 -12.64 1.20
CA ASP A 297 -13.02 -12.89 2.30
C ASP A 297 -13.77 -14.24 2.19
N ASN A 298 -13.87 -14.82 0.98
CA ASN A 298 -14.44 -16.14 0.73
C ASN A 298 -13.38 -17.25 0.46
N GLY A 299 -12.09 -16.92 0.61
CA GLY A 299 -10.96 -17.81 0.32
C GLY A 299 -10.75 -18.12 -1.17
N ALA A 300 -11.35 -17.35 -2.09
CA ALA A 300 -11.26 -17.63 -3.53
C ALA A 300 -9.85 -17.47 -4.08
N GLU A 301 -9.15 -16.42 -3.67
CA GLU A 301 -7.75 -16.19 -4.01
C GLU A 301 -6.84 -16.42 -2.79
N PRO A 302 -5.52 -16.65 -2.95
CA PRO A 302 -4.57 -16.64 -1.84
C PRO A 302 -4.56 -15.29 -1.10
N LEU A 303 -4.15 -15.27 0.17
CA LEU A 303 -4.09 -14.01 0.92
C LEU A 303 -2.78 -13.27 0.60
N PRO A 304 -2.84 -12.02 0.12
CA PRO A 304 -1.67 -11.26 -0.23
C PRO A 304 -1.02 -10.56 0.98
N ILE A 305 0.29 -10.74 1.13
CA ILE A 305 1.13 -10.12 2.16
C ILE A 305 2.13 -9.17 1.50
N PHE A 306 2.10 -7.91 1.89
CA PHE A 306 3.11 -6.91 1.50
C PHE A 306 4.00 -6.57 2.67
N THR A 307 5.29 -6.37 2.39
CA THR A 307 6.26 -5.97 3.39
C THR A 307 6.89 -4.63 3.06
N ALA A 308 7.12 -3.84 4.11
CA ALA A 308 7.94 -2.65 4.11
C ALA A 308 8.76 -2.67 5.41
N ILE A 309 9.95 -2.07 5.36
CA ILE A 309 10.83 -1.97 6.52
C ILE A 309 10.71 -0.54 7.06
N ARG A 310 10.30 -0.41 8.33
CA ARG A 310 10.50 0.82 9.08
C ARG A 310 11.92 0.80 9.61
N HIS A 311 12.76 1.72 9.13
CA HIS A 311 14.08 1.91 9.71
C HIS A 311 13.96 2.91 10.85
N GLU A 312 14.07 2.43 12.07
CA GLU A 312 14.16 3.26 13.26
C GLU A 312 15.62 3.58 13.51
N ARG A 313 15.97 4.87 13.39
CA ARG A 313 17.28 5.36 13.83
C ARG A 313 17.13 5.75 15.30
N PRO A 314 17.94 5.21 16.22
CA PRO A 314 17.96 5.69 17.59
C PRO A 314 18.15 7.21 17.61
N TRP A 315 17.43 7.91 18.49
CA TRP A 315 17.50 9.37 18.65
C TRP A 315 18.94 9.89 18.81
N LYS A 316 19.82 9.06 19.39
CA LYS A 316 21.26 9.34 19.57
C LYS A 316 22.02 9.54 18.26
N ASP A 317 21.51 9.01 17.14
CA ASP A 317 22.15 9.05 15.83
C ASP A 317 21.53 10.07 14.85
N TRP A 318 20.49 10.83 15.29
CA TRP A 318 19.79 11.79 14.44
C TRP A 318 20.21 13.24 14.76
N THR A 319 20.65 13.98 13.73
CA THR A 319 20.95 15.41 13.83
C THR A 319 20.27 16.15 12.69
N ASP A 320 19.11 16.76 12.96
CA ASP A 320 18.54 17.76 12.05
C ASP A 320 19.15 19.14 12.35
N LYS A 321 19.48 19.88 11.29
CA LYS A 321 19.98 21.25 11.38
C LYS A 321 18.86 22.24 11.73
N GLU A 322 17.61 21.91 11.41
CA GLU A 322 16.45 22.78 11.66
C GLU A 322 15.73 22.44 12.97
N HIS A 323 15.78 21.18 13.42
CA HIS A 323 15.19 20.71 14.68
C HIS A 323 16.19 19.85 15.48
N PRO A 324 17.27 20.41 16.05
CA PRO A 324 18.08 19.66 16.99
C PRO A 324 17.20 19.39 18.20
N PHE A 325 16.81 18.13 18.43
CA PHE A 325 16.10 17.76 19.64
C PHE A 325 16.93 18.22 20.85
N LYS A 326 16.53 19.33 21.47
CA LYS A 326 16.94 19.68 22.82
C LYS A 326 15.93 18.99 23.72
N GLU A 327 16.20 17.74 24.03
CA GLU A 327 15.30 16.86 24.77
C GLU A 327 14.79 17.48 26.08
N PRO A 328 13.58 17.07 26.48
CA PRO A 328 13.34 16.69 27.85
C PRO A 328 12.97 15.20 27.91
N ASP A 329 13.69 14.47 28.75
CA ASP A 329 13.41 13.13 29.25
C ASP A 329 11.94 12.66 29.02
N HIS A 330 11.76 11.71 28.10
CA HIS A 330 10.46 11.13 27.76
C HIS A 330 10.04 10.01 28.72
N GLY A 331 10.78 9.77 29.81
CA GLY A 331 10.43 8.81 30.86
C GLY A 331 9.28 9.25 31.77
N GLU A 332 8.77 10.48 31.63
CA GLU A 332 7.63 10.99 32.41
C GLU A 332 6.38 11.25 31.54
N GLY A 333 5.19 11.05 32.13
CA GLY A 333 3.90 11.23 31.46
C GLY A 333 3.31 9.93 30.92
N ASP A 334 2.56 10.01 29.82
CA ASP A 334 1.83 8.89 29.19
C ASP A 334 2.73 7.68 28.83
N HIS A 335 4.05 7.89 28.75
CA HIS A 335 5.06 6.85 28.51
C HIS A 335 5.33 5.94 29.72
N ARG A 336 5.07 6.43 30.95
CA ARG A 336 5.26 5.65 32.17
C ARG A 336 4.15 4.63 32.43
N GLU A 337 2.98 4.85 31.83
CA GLU A 337 1.77 4.02 32.03
C GLU A 337 1.50 3.10 30.82
N ALA A 338 2.37 3.13 29.81
CA ALA A 338 2.19 2.38 28.57
C ALA A 338 3.23 1.25 28.44
N ASP A 339 3.12 0.25 29.31
CA ASP A 339 4.05 -0.89 29.40
C ASP A 339 4.22 -1.67 28.07
N ASP A 340 3.21 -1.60 27.18
CA ASP A 340 3.17 -2.29 25.88
C ASP A 340 3.17 -1.38 24.64
N ALA A 341 3.51 -0.08 24.77
CA ALA A 341 3.50 0.82 23.62
C ALA A 341 4.72 0.62 22.71
N TRP A 342 4.53 -0.17 21.64
CA TRP A 342 5.46 -0.32 20.50
C TRP A 342 5.65 0.96 19.65
N PHE A 343 5.13 2.10 20.12
CA PHE A 343 5.42 3.43 19.60
C PHE A 343 6.39 4.13 20.55
N GLN A 344 7.61 3.60 20.65
CA GLN A 344 8.70 4.33 21.27
C GLN A 344 9.11 5.48 20.34
N TRP A 345 9.04 6.71 20.83
CA TRP A 345 9.60 7.91 20.19
C TRP A 345 11.02 8.12 20.70
#